data_AF-A0A1I7ZR31-F1
#
_entry.id   AF-A0A1I7ZR31-F1
#
_cell.length_a   1.000
_cell.length_b   1.000
_cell.length_c   1.000
_cell.angle_alpha   90.00
_cell.angle_beta   90.00
_cell.angle_gamma   90.00
#
_symmetry.space_group_name_H-M   'P 1'
#
loop_
_entity.id
_entity.type
_entity.pdbx_description
1 polymer ?
#
loop_
_entity_poly.entity_id
_entity_poly.type
_entity_poly.pdbx_seq_one_letter_code
_entity_poly.pdbx_strand_id
1 'polypeptide(L)'
;MDLGSSSVLLLQGHAEDSGPLSLQHAAIRAIALALFRANVRWRLLSEVTRSLKEWLADVDLPVKVKRLIYAGLRETFREVQRWGEKHMHMFPDDAARFTKNNVRRVHRGEHLRMFYDCIVWKANKYHIDDYATARKIALEECHNWPVMQFQFAAVYAMIDLLEQDTRFDKIRLRTFRKQIGDHCVYDFWIRVLEDREQWEKLFRPDGLSPHQLVSLVFQFAIVNGYFELMSFLWDRISSQQQEYIGFLNWKKVCFNAEHREVIRFLCTRLCSLNSVGLARITWTSFYDKVYHTLEDDSGNNVLKTESIRKLKCLLDNWCTSLRSAMLSKENFR
;
A
#
# COMPACT_ATOMS: atom_id res chain seq x y z
N MET A 1 -9.72 33.79 9.58
CA MET A 1 -8.51 33.78 8.74
C MET A 1 -8.85 32.99 7.50
N ASP A 2 -8.61 33.58 6.33
CA ASP A 2 -9.06 33.08 5.02
C ASP A 2 -8.72 31.61 4.80
N LEU A 3 -9.76 30.77 4.71
CA LEU A 3 -9.69 29.35 4.31
C LEU A 3 -9.81 29.22 2.78
N GLY A 4 -9.20 30.15 2.06
CA GLY A 4 -9.29 30.33 0.61
C GLY A 4 -8.01 29.96 -0.12
N SER A 5 -7.44 28.80 0.16
CA SER A 5 -6.37 28.21 -0.67
C SER A 5 -6.30 26.72 -0.43
N SER A 6 -7.39 26.03 -0.80
CA SER A 6 -7.36 24.59 -1.02
C SER A 6 -6.57 24.36 -2.31
N SER A 7 -5.26 24.25 -2.16
CA SER A 7 -4.37 23.82 -3.22
C SER A 7 -4.77 22.39 -3.54
N VAL A 8 -5.53 22.24 -4.63
CA VAL A 8 -5.78 20.98 -5.30
C VAL A 8 -4.41 20.40 -5.62
N LEU A 9 -3.90 19.53 -4.75
CA LEU A 9 -2.77 18.66 -5.04
C LEU A 9 -3.26 17.67 -6.10
N LEU A 10 -3.24 18.15 -7.35
CA LEU A 10 -3.12 17.33 -8.53
C LEU A 10 -2.06 16.28 -8.22
N LEU A 11 -2.50 15.03 -8.13
CA LEU A 11 -1.67 13.87 -8.35
C LEU A 11 -0.94 14.11 -9.69
N GLN A 12 0.25 14.71 -9.62
CA GLN A 12 1.19 14.72 -10.73
C GLN A 12 1.62 13.26 -10.91
N GLY A 13 0.86 12.55 -11.74
CA GLY A 13 1.33 11.34 -12.38
C GLY A 13 2.59 11.70 -13.13
N HIS A 14 3.76 11.39 -12.55
CA HIS A 14 5.02 11.54 -13.25
C HIS A 14 5.02 10.61 -14.47
N ALA A 15 5.00 11.24 -15.64
CA ALA A 15 4.93 10.64 -16.96
C ALA A 15 6.30 10.10 -17.43
N GLU A 16 7.03 9.35 -16.59
CA GLU A 16 8.40 8.91 -16.92
C GLU A 16 8.60 7.39 -17.04
N ASP A 17 7.54 6.58 -17.12
CA ASP A 17 7.66 5.11 -17.29
C ASP A 17 6.92 4.54 -18.50
N SER A 18 6.37 5.38 -19.38
CA SER A 18 5.62 4.94 -20.56
C SER A 18 6.47 4.90 -21.82
N GLY A 19 7.45 3.99 -21.87
CA GLY A 19 7.94 3.50 -23.16
C GLY A 19 6.78 2.88 -23.96
N PRO A 20 6.85 2.85 -25.31
CA PRO A 20 5.79 2.25 -26.12
C PRO A 20 5.63 0.77 -25.74
N LEU A 21 4.46 0.41 -25.21
CA LEU A 21 4.16 -0.97 -24.87
C LEU A 21 4.05 -1.79 -26.16
N SER A 22 4.64 -2.98 -26.14
CA SER A 22 4.46 -3.90 -27.25
C SER A 22 2.98 -4.28 -27.40
N LEU A 23 2.51 -4.38 -28.65
CA LEU A 23 1.14 -4.85 -28.95
C LEU A 23 0.86 -6.19 -28.26
N GLN A 24 1.88 -7.05 -28.17
CA GLN A 24 1.83 -8.30 -27.44
C GLN A 24 1.49 -8.09 -25.96
N HIS A 25 2.15 -7.16 -25.25
CA HIS A 25 1.84 -6.88 -23.86
C HIS A 25 0.40 -6.39 -23.71
N ALA A 26 -0.04 -5.44 -24.55
CA ALA A 26 -1.39 -4.89 -24.51
C ALA A 26 -2.46 -5.97 -24.72
N ALA A 27 -2.27 -6.83 -25.73
CA ALA A 27 -3.18 -7.93 -26.04
C ALA A 27 -3.24 -8.97 -24.92
N ILE A 28 -2.09 -9.43 -24.42
CA ILE A 28 -2.03 -10.41 -23.33
C ILE A 28 -2.67 -9.84 -22.05
N ARG A 29 -2.47 -8.55 -21.76
CA ARG A 29 -3.12 -7.87 -20.63
C ARG A 29 -4.63 -7.81 -20.80
N ALA A 30 -5.12 -7.42 -21.97
CA ALA A 30 -6.55 -7.39 -22.23
C ALA A 30 -7.18 -8.78 -22.03
N ILE A 31 -6.56 -9.82 -22.57
CA ILE A 31 -7.01 -11.21 -22.42
C ILE A 31 -7.01 -11.63 -20.94
N ALA A 32 -5.91 -11.43 -20.23
CA ALA A 32 -5.78 -11.83 -18.83
C ALA A 32 -6.81 -11.15 -17.93
N LEU A 33 -7.01 -9.83 -18.09
CA LEU A 33 -8.00 -9.08 -17.32
C LEU A 33 -9.44 -9.48 -17.67
N ALA A 34 -9.73 -9.76 -18.94
CA ALA A 34 -11.05 -10.26 -19.36
C ALA A 34 -11.35 -11.64 -18.76
N LEU A 35 -10.39 -12.57 -18.83
CA LEU A 35 -10.52 -13.89 -18.23
C LEU A 35 -10.69 -13.82 -16.72
N PHE A 36 -9.92 -12.97 -16.03
CA PHE A 36 -10.09 -12.71 -14.60
C PHE A 36 -11.51 -12.23 -14.28
N ARG A 37 -11.97 -11.14 -14.91
CA ARG A 37 -13.30 -10.57 -14.66
C ARG A 37 -14.43 -11.55 -14.94
N ALA A 38 -14.33 -12.34 -16.01
CA ALA A 38 -15.35 -13.32 -16.36
C ALA A 38 -15.48 -14.45 -15.31
N ASN A 39 -14.39 -14.75 -14.58
CA ASN A 39 -14.31 -15.93 -13.72
C ASN A 39 -14.26 -15.63 -12.23
N VAL A 40 -13.86 -14.43 -11.82
CA VAL A 40 -13.54 -14.14 -10.41
C VAL A 40 -14.79 -14.06 -9.55
N ARG A 41 -15.79 -13.24 -9.94
CA ARG A 41 -16.98 -12.91 -9.15
C ARG A 41 -16.65 -12.89 -7.63
N TRP A 42 -17.25 -13.80 -6.85
CA TRP A 42 -17.10 -13.98 -5.40
C TRP A 42 -16.23 -15.21 -5.02
N ARG A 43 -15.62 -15.85 -6.02
CA ARG A 43 -14.85 -17.10 -5.84
C ARG A 43 -13.51 -16.85 -5.16
N LEU A 44 -12.93 -17.90 -4.59
CA LEU A 44 -11.57 -17.88 -4.09
C LEU A 44 -10.58 -17.68 -5.24
N LEU A 45 -9.59 -16.80 -5.04
CA LEU A 45 -8.58 -16.52 -6.06
C LEU A 45 -7.80 -17.78 -6.46
N SER A 46 -7.55 -18.68 -5.51
CA SER A 46 -6.91 -19.98 -5.73
C SER A 46 -7.74 -20.90 -6.62
N GLU A 47 -9.06 -20.92 -6.45
CA GLU A 47 -9.97 -21.70 -7.30
C GLU A 47 -10.04 -21.16 -8.71
N VAL A 48 -10.12 -19.84 -8.86
CA VAL A 48 -10.12 -19.16 -10.17
C VAL A 48 -8.81 -19.44 -10.89
N THR A 49 -7.69 -19.35 -10.17
CA THR A 49 -6.35 -19.65 -10.71
C THR A 49 -6.26 -21.09 -11.21
N ARG A 50 -6.73 -22.05 -10.40
CA ARG A 50 -6.75 -23.46 -10.79
C ARG A 50 -7.64 -23.71 -11.99
N SER A 51 -8.87 -23.21 -11.96
CA SER A 51 -9.86 -23.37 -13.03
C SER A 51 -9.40 -22.78 -14.36
N LEU A 52 -8.79 -21.59 -14.36
CA LEU A 52 -8.24 -21.00 -15.58
C LEU A 52 -7.00 -21.74 -16.08
N LYS A 53 -6.19 -22.32 -15.18
CA LYS A 53 -5.03 -23.13 -15.57
C LYS A 53 -5.45 -24.44 -16.23
N GLU A 54 -6.45 -25.11 -15.67
CA GLU A 54 -7.06 -26.32 -16.24
C GLU A 54 -7.67 -26.00 -17.62
N TRP A 55 -8.51 -24.96 -17.70
CA TRP A 55 -9.10 -24.52 -18.96
C TRP A 55 -8.05 -24.18 -20.03
N LEU A 56 -7.01 -23.42 -19.68
CA LEU A 56 -5.96 -23.04 -20.64
C LEU A 56 -5.14 -24.24 -21.14
N ALA A 57 -5.07 -25.32 -20.36
CA ALA A 57 -4.46 -26.57 -20.81
C ALA A 57 -5.30 -27.21 -21.92
N ASP A 58 -6.63 -27.18 -21.78
CA ASP A 58 -7.59 -27.86 -22.66
C ASP A 58 -7.90 -27.11 -23.96
N VAL A 59 -7.81 -25.77 -23.97
CA VAL A 59 -8.10 -24.98 -25.19
C VAL A 59 -7.10 -25.31 -26.30
N ASP A 60 -7.56 -25.44 -27.53
CA ASP A 60 -6.69 -25.59 -28.71
C ASP A 60 -6.01 -24.27 -29.09
N LEU A 61 -4.84 -24.02 -28.49
CA LEU A 61 -3.99 -22.86 -28.75
C LEU A 61 -2.52 -23.27 -28.83
N PRO A 62 -1.69 -22.57 -29.63
CA PRO A 62 -0.27 -22.82 -29.65
C PRO A 62 0.37 -22.67 -28.27
N VAL A 63 1.28 -23.59 -27.91
CA VAL A 63 1.94 -23.63 -26.58
C VAL A 63 2.57 -22.29 -26.21
N LYS A 64 3.17 -21.58 -27.18
CA LYS A 64 3.74 -20.25 -26.96
C LYS A 64 2.69 -19.23 -26.51
N VAL A 65 1.50 -19.25 -27.12
CA VAL A 65 0.38 -18.36 -26.76
C VAL A 65 -0.15 -18.71 -25.38
N LYS A 66 -0.34 -20.01 -25.07
CA LYS A 66 -0.73 -20.47 -23.73
C LYS A 66 0.22 -19.96 -22.65
N ARG A 67 1.54 -20.06 -22.86
CA ARG A 67 2.54 -19.56 -21.91
C ARG A 67 2.44 -18.04 -21.68
N LEU A 68 2.19 -17.27 -22.73
CA LEU A 68 2.03 -15.82 -22.62
C LEU A 68 0.77 -15.44 -21.84
N ILE A 69 -0.37 -16.08 -22.15
CA ILE A 69 -1.63 -15.86 -21.41
C ILE A 69 -1.44 -16.23 -19.94
N TYR A 70 -0.82 -17.37 -19.66
CA TYR A 70 -0.54 -17.80 -18.29
C TYR A 70 0.34 -16.80 -17.53
N ALA A 71 1.35 -16.22 -18.19
CA ALA A 71 2.17 -15.17 -17.58
C ALA A 71 1.34 -13.91 -17.26
N GLY A 72 0.46 -13.48 -18.16
CA GLY A 72 -0.45 -12.35 -17.90
C GLY A 72 -1.45 -12.61 -16.77
N LEU A 73 -2.01 -13.83 -16.72
CA LEU A 73 -2.88 -14.27 -15.62
C LEU A 73 -2.13 -14.28 -14.29
N ARG A 74 -0.89 -14.78 -14.27
CA ARG A 74 -0.05 -14.78 -13.07
C ARG A 74 0.19 -13.39 -12.52
N GLU A 75 0.52 -12.40 -13.38
CA GLU A 75 0.69 -11.02 -12.95
C GLU A 75 -0.63 -10.41 -12.42
N THR A 76 -1.74 -10.70 -13.08
CA THR A 76 -3.08 -10.28 -12.63
C THR A 76 -3.41 -10.83 -11.24
N PHE A 77 -3.26 -12.14 -11.04
CA PHE A 77 -3.56 -12.79 -9.76
C PHE A 77 -2.62 -12.33 -8.65
N ARG A 78 -1.34 -12.16 -8.95
CA ARG A 78 -0.37 -11.64 -7.98
C ARG A 78 -0.76 -10.24 -7.48
N GLU A 79 -1.19 -9.37 -8.39
CA GLU A 79 -1.59 -8.02 -8.03
C GLU A 79 -2.90 -8.00 -7.23
N VAL A 80 -3.87 -8.83 -7.58
CA VAL A 80 -5.13 -8.99 -6.80
C VAL A 80 -4.84 -9.55 -5.41
N GLN A 81 -3.92 -10.51 -5.30
CA GLN A 81 -3.47 -11.04 -4.01
C GLN A 81 -2.80 -9.96 -3.17
N ARG A 82 -1.89 -9.17 -3.74
CA ARG A 82 -1.26 -8.01 -3.05
C ARG A 82 -2.31 -7.02 -2.57
N TRP A 83 -3.30 -6.70 -3.41
CA TRP A 83 -4.41 -5.83 -3.01
C TRP A 83 -5.18 -6.42 -1.83
N GLY A 84 -5.55 -7.71 -1.88
CA GLY A 84 -6.24 -8.39 -0.80
C GLY A 84 -5.43 -8.36 0.50
N GLU A 85 -4.16 -8.76 0.46
CA GLU A 85 -3.24 -8.77 1.61
C GLU A 85 -3.13 -7.37 2.26
N LYS A 86 -2.97 -6.31 1.45
CA LYS A 86 -2.94 -4.92 1.96
C LYS A 86 -4.21 -4.57 2.74
N HIS A 87 -5.38 -4.93 2.23
CA HIS A 87 -6.67 -4.57 2.83
C HIS A 87 -7.08 -5.49 3.98
N MET A 88 -6.44 -6.65 4.17
CA MET A 88 -6.62 -7.47 5.38
C MET A 88 -6.30 -6.69 6.65
N HIS A 89 -5.32 -5.76 6.58
CA HIS A 89 -4.93 -4.93 7.71
C HIS A 89 -6.00 -3.93 8.17
N MET A 90 -7.08 -3.74 7.39
CA MET A 90 -8.25 -2.99 7.83
C MET A 90 -9.04 -3.70 8.96
N PHE A 91 -8.82 -5.01 9.13
CA PHE A 91 -9.56 -5.88 10.05
C PHE A 91 -8.61 -6.48 11.10
N PRO A 92 -8.32 -5.75 12.20
CA PRO A 92 -7.33 -6.17 13.20
C PRO A 92 -7.65 -7.52 13.89
N ASP A 93 -8.94 -7.85 14.06
CA ASP A 93 -9.37 -9.14 14.64
C ASP A 93 -9.01 -10.37 13.78
N ASP A 94 -8.83 -10.18 12.46
CA ASP A 94 -8.55 -11.26 11.52
C ASP A 94 -7.04 -11.46 11.29
N ALA A 95 -6.22 -10.41 11.42
CA ALA A 95 -4.77 -10.49 11.22
C ALA A 95 -4.06 -11.33 12.30
N ALA A 96 -4.52 -11.30 13.55
CA ALA A 96 -3.93 -12.06 14.66
C ALA A 96 -4.36 -13.55 14.69
N ARG A 97 -5.54 -13.87 14.13
CA ARG A 97 -6.12 -15.23 14.16
C ARG A 97 -5.58 -16.17 13.08
N PHE A 98 -4.75 -15.66 12.16
CA PHE A 98 -4.02 -16.50 11.20
C PHE A 98 -3.14 -17.57 11.87
N THR A 99 -2.86 -17.42 13.18
CA THR A 99 -1.98 -18.29 13.96
C THR A 99 -2.68 -19.25 14.92
N LYS A 100 -4.00 -19.16 15.14
CA LYS A 100 -4.71 -19.99 16.14
C LYS A 100 -6.04 -20.56 15.64
N ASN A 101 -6.08 -21.89 15.60
CA ASN A 101 -7.19 -22.74 15.17
C ASN A 101 -8.58 -22.39 15.76
N ASN A 102 -9.61 -22.77 14.99
CA ASN A 102 -10.97 -23.17 15.41
C ASN A 102 -12.05 -22.11 15.69
N VAL A 103 -12.35 -21.22 14.74
CA VAL A 103 -13.74 -20.72 14.57
C VAL A 103 -14.08 -20.61 13.07
N ARG A 104 -15.08 -21.38 12.61
CA ARG A 104 -15.68 -21.35 11.25
C ARG A 104 -16.51 -20.08 10.98
N ARG A 105 -16.04 -18.90 11.36
CA ARG A 105 -16.64 -17.64 10.88
C ARG A 105 -15.86 -17.21 9.65
N VAL A 106 -16.57 -16.97 8.55
CA VAL A 106 -16.02 -16.35 7.34
C VAL A 106 -15.28 -15.08 7.78
N HIS A 107 -13.98 -15.00 7.49
CA HIS A 107 -13.15 -13.87 7.88
C HIS A 107 -13.73 -12.58 7.29
N ARG A 108 -13.68 -11.44 8.00
CA ARG A 108 -14.21 -10.18 7.44
C ARG A 108 -13.41 -9.75 6.21
N GLY A 109 -12.13 -10.09 6.17
CA GLY A 109 -11.28 -9.94 4.99
C GLY A 109 -11.72 -10.78 3.78
N GLU A 110 -12.44 -11.89 3.97
CA GLU A 110 -13.01 -12.65 2.87
C GLU A 110 -14.15 -11.91 2.14
N HIS A 111 -14.75 -10.91 2.79
CA HIS A 111 -15.73 -10.03 2.13
C HIS A 111 -15.08 -9.15 1.06
N LEU A 112 -13.74 -8.95 1.09
CA LEU A 112 -13.03 -8.20 0.05
C LEU A 112 -13.20 -8.84 -1.34
N ARG A 113 -13.46 -10.16 -1.40
CA ARG A 113 -13.73 -10.88 -2.65
C ARG A 113 -14.98 -10.38 -3.36
N MET A 114 -15.95 -9.81 -2.63
CA MET A 114 -17.16 -9.24 -3.21
C MET A 114 -16.86 -8.03 -4.09
N PHE A 115 -15.70 -7.40 -3.92
CA PHE A 115 -15.33 -6.18 -4.62
C PHE A 115 -14.34 -6.40 -5.78
N TYR A 116 -14.05 -7.65 -6.16
CA TYR A 116 -13.12 -7.91 -7.27
C TYR A 116 -13.60 -7.33 -8.61
N ASP A 117 -14.91 -7.26 -8.82
CA ASP A 117 -15.49 -6.65 -10.02
C ASP A 117 -15.39 -5.11 -10.01
N CYS A 118 -15.08 -4.51 -8.84
CA CYS A 118 -14.87 -3.07 -8.68
C CYS A 118 -13.43 -2.64 -8.91
N ILE A 119 -12.50 -3.58 -9.14
CA ILE A 119 -11.08 -3.28 -9.31
C ILE A 119 -10.84 -2.37 -10.52
N VAL A 120 -10.24 -1.22 -10.25
CA VAL A 120 -9.76 -0.25 -11.23
C VAL A 120 -8.28 -0.53 -11.48
N TRP A 121 -7.92 -0.76 -12.75
CA TRP A 121 -6.54 -1.06 -13.14
C TRP A 121 -5.86 0.19 -13.70
N LYS A 122 -4.62 0.48 -13.28
CA LYS A 122 -3.82 1.54 -13.89
C LYS A 122 -3.60 1.25 -15.38
N ALA A 123 -3.59 2.30 -16.19
CA ALA A 123 -3.40 2.18 -17.63
C ALA A 123 -2.10 1.45 -17.96
N ASN A 124 -2.18 0.47 -18.87
CA ASN A 124 -1.03 -0.27 -19.40
C ASN A 124 -0.13 -0.99 -18.37
N LYS A 125 -0.60 -1.21 -17.15
CA LYS A 125 0.15 -1.93 -16.09
C LYS A 125 -0.74 -3.01 -15.48
N TYR A 126 -0.14 -4.12 -15.01
CA TYR A 126 -0.80 -5.08 -14.13
C TYR A 126 -0.73 -4.58 -12.69
N HIS A 127 -1.23 -3.38 -12.47
CA HIS A 127 -1.21 -2.75 -11.16
C HIS A 127 -2.57 -2.13 -10.89
N ILE A 128 -3.10 -2.39 -9.71
CA ILE A 128 -4.39 -1.86 -9.29
C ILE A 128 -4.20 -0.40 -8.89
N ASP A 129 -5.15 0.44 -9.29
CA ASP A 129 -5.26 1.78 -8.73
C ASP A 129 -5.95 1.66 -7.38
N ASP A 130 -5.15 1.59 -6.31
CA ASP A 130 -5.62 1.34 -4.94
C ASP A 130 -6.64 2.40 -4.50
N TYR A 131 -6.32 3.68 -4.69
CA TYR A 131 -7.21 4.78 -4.33
C TYR A 131 -8.49 4.79 -5.17
N ALA A 132 -8.38 4.68 -6.50
CA ALA A 132 -9.57 4.71 -7.36
C ALA A 132 -10.48 3.50 -7.09
N THR A 133 -9.91 2.33 -6.85
CA THR A 133 -10.65 1.11 -6.47
C THR A 133 -11.34 1.30 -5.12
N ALA A 134 -10.61 1.75 -4.09
CA ALA A 134 -11.19 1.98 -2.77
C ALA A 134 -12.30 3.03 -2.81
N ARG A 135 -12.11 4.12 -3.57
CA ARG A 135 -13.09 5.19 -3.71
C ARG A 135 -14.36 4.70 -4.39
N LYS A 136 -14.22 3.91 -5.46
CA LYS A 136 -15.35 3.26 -6.13
C LYS A 136 -16.12 2.37 -5.15
N ILE A 137 -15.43 1.49 -4.44
CA ILE A 137 -16.05 0.58 -3.45
C ILE A 137 -16.78 1.37 -2.36
N ALA A 138 -16.12 2.38 -1.79
CA ALA A 138 -16.68 3.17 -0.70
C ALA A 138 -17.94 3.92 -1.12
N LEU A 139 -17.97 4.50 -2.32
CA LEU A 139 -19.07 5.34 -2.80
C LEU A 139 -20.22 4.55 -3.42
N GLU A 140 -19.93 3.54 -4.23
CA GLU A 140 -20.92 2.83 -5.04
C GLU A 140 -21.43 1.55 -4.34
N GLU A 141 -20.52 0.75 -3.78
CA GLU A 141 -20.86 -0.58 -3.26
C GLU A 141 -21.22 -0.59 -1.77
N CYS A 142 -20.57 0.25 -0.97
CA CYS A 142 -20.72 0.26 0.49
C CYS A 142 -21.80 1.22 1.02
N HIS A 143 -22.77 1.63 0.19
CA HIS A 143 -23.82 2.58 0.60
C HIS A 143 -24.65 2.09 1.82
N ASN A 144 -24.92 0.78 1.90
CA ASN A 144 -25.63 0.15 3.02
C ASN A 144 -24.70 -0.42 4.11
N TRP A 145 -23.38 -0.18 4.00
CA TRP A 145 -22.40 -0.65 4.98
C TRP A 145 -21.51 0.51 5.47
N PRO A 146 -22.04 1.37 6.36
CA PRO A 146 -21.36 2.60 6.80
C PRO A 146 -19.99 2.35 7.44
N VAL A 147 -19.83 1.23 8.15
CA VAL A 147 -18.55 0.87 8.78
C VAL A 147 -17.49 0.60 7.71
N MET A 148 -17.78 -0.22 6.70
CA MET A 148 -16.83 -0.53 5.63
C MET A 148 -16.47 0.72 4.81
N GLN A 149 -17.47 1.56 4.53
CA GLN A 149 -17.27 2.85 3.89
C GLN A 149 -16.33 3.75 4.70
N PHE A 150 -16.54 3.85 6.02
CA PHE A 150 -15.66 4.60 6.92
C PHE A 150 -14.25 4.01 6.93
N GLN A 151 -14.10 2.69 6.99
CA GLN A 151 -12.80 2.04 7.01
C GLN A 151 -11.98 2.34 5.73
N PHE A 152 -12.59 2.23 4.54
CA PHE A 152 -11.92 2.61 3.28
C PHE A 152 -11.57 4.10 3.24
N ALA A 153 -12.52 4.97 3.62
CA ALA A 153 -12.30 6.40 3.66
C ALA A 153 -11.13 6.76 4.59
N ALA A 154 -11.04 6.09 5.73
CA ALA A 154 -10.04 6.30 6.76
C ALA A 154 -8.63 5.86 6.31
N VAL A 155 -8.48 4.64 5.77
CA VAL A 155 -7.15 4.13 5.36
C VAL A 155 -6.59 4.79 4.10
N TYR A 156 -7.46 5.40 3.28
CA TYR A 156 -7.08 6.17 2.08
C TYR A 156 -7.17 7.69 2.25
N ALA A 157 -7.47 8.17 3.46
CA ALA A 157 -7.63 9.59 3.77
C ALA A 157 -8.56 10.33 2.78
N MET A 158 -9.73 9.75 2.48
CA MET A 158 -10.75 10.37 1.62
C MET A 158 -11.50 11.47 2.37
N ILE A 159 -10.87 12.65 2.50
CA ILE A 159 -11.38 13.78 3.29
C ILE A 159 -12.76 14.23 2.84
N ASP A 160 -12.97 14.26 1.52
CA ASP A 160 -14.25 14.60 0.89
C ASP A 160 -15.40 13.71 1.35
N LEU A 161 -15.10 12.46 1.74
CA LEU A 161 -16.07 11.50 2.27
C LEU A 161 -16.15 11.55 3.80
N LEU A 162 -15.00 11.68 4.48
CA LEU A 162 -14.89 11.67 5.94
C LEU A 162 -15.57 12.89 6.58
N GLU A 163 -15.52 14.06 5.94
CA GLU A 163 -16.11 15.30 6.46
C GLU A 163 -17.61 15.45 6.16
N GLN A 164 -18.24 14.46 5.54
CA GLN A 164 -19.68 14.49 5.26
C GLN A 164 -20.49 14.13 6.51
N ASP A 165 -21.01 15.15 7.20
CA ASP A 165 -21.86 14.99 8.39
C ASP A 165 -23.09 14.10 8.15
N THR A 166 -23.64 14.09 6.93
CA THR A 166 -24.77 13.21 6.57
C THR A 166 -24.41 11.73 6.58
N ARG A 167 -23.12 11.39 6.41
CA ARG A 167 -22.61 10.03 6.40
C ARG A 167 -22.03 9.63 7.75
N PHE A 168 -21.31 10.54 8.41
CA PHE A 168 -20.57 10.25 9.63
C PHE A 168 -20.92 11.23 10.76
N ASP A 169 -22.20 11.29 11.11
CA ASP A 169 -22.66 12.06 12.26
C ASP A 169 -22.04 11.58 13.59
N LYS A 170 -22.14 12.41 14.63
CA LYS A 170 -21.61 12.11 15.97
C LYS A 170 -22.15 10.82 16.60
N ILE A 171 -23.38 10.41 16.27
CA ILE A 171 -24.00 9.19 16.82
C ILE A 171 -23.38 7.94 16.16
N ARG A 172 -23.17 8.00 14.84
CA ARG A 172 -22.48 6.96 14.07
C ARG A 172 -21.02 6.84 14.50
N LEU A 173 -20.32 7.95 14.68
CA LEU A 173 -18.92 7.94 15.15
C LEU A 173 -18.78 7.29 16.54
N ARG A 174 -19.70 7.58 17.47
CA ARG A 174 -19.73 6.88 18.78
C ARG A 174 -19.98 5.39 18.64
N THR A 175 -20.79 4.98 17.68
CA THR A 175 -21.04 3.57 17.38
C THR A 175 -19.79 2.91 16.79
N PHE A 176 -19.12 3.58 15.85
CA PHE A 176 -17.88 3.10 15.25
C PHE A 176 -16.77 2.98 16.28
N ARG A 177 -16.66 3.92 17.23
CA ARG A 177 -15.68 3.81 18.32
C ARG A 177 -15.81 2.51 19.09
N LYS A 178 -17.04 2.05 19.36
CA LYS A 178 -17.28 0.78 20.05
C LYS A 178 -16.97 -0.45 19.20
N GLN A 179 -17.07 -0.34 17.87
CA GLN A 179 -16.92 -1.48 16.95
C GLN A 179 -15.50 -1.66 16.42
N ILE A 180 -14.82 -0.55 16.13
CA ILE A 180 -13.54 -0.50 15.41
C ILE A 180 -12.55 0.51 16.03
N GLY A 181 -12.90 1.16 17.14
CA GLY A 181 -12.07 2.22 17.73
C GLY A 181 -10.71 1.78 18.28
N ASP A 182 -10.49 0.48 18.49
CA ASP A 182 -9.18 -0.02 18.95
C ASP A 182 -8.08 0.08 17.87
N HIS A 183 -8.47 0.26 16.60
CA HIS A 183 -7.53 0.41 15.51
C HIS A 183 -7.03 1.86 15.42
N CYS A 184 -5.72 2.08 15.40
CA CYS A 184 -5.12 3.42 15.47
C CYS A 184 -5.64 4.39 14.39
N VAL A 185 -5.84 3.92 13.16
CA VAL A 185 -6.37 4.75 12.06
C VAL A 185 -7.81 5.20 12.34
N TYR A 186 -8.64 4.30 12.87
CA TYR A 186 -10.05 4.60 13.11
C TYR A 186 -10.21 5.46 14.36
N ASP A 187 -9.44 5.20 15.43
CA ASP A 187 -9.37 6.08 16.60
C ASP A 187 -9.00 7.51 16.20
N PHE A 188 -7.96 7.65 15.36
CA PHE A 188 -7.53 8.94 14.83
C PHE A 188 -8.66 9.68 14.13
N TRP A 189 -9.29 9.06 13.12
CA TRP A 189 -10.36 9.73 12.36
C TRP A 189 -11.59 10.02 13.22
N ILE A 190 -12.01 9.09 14.07
CA ILE A 190 -13.15 9.30 14.97
C ILE A 190 -12.87 10.49 15.90
N ARG A 191 -11.70 10.55 16.52
CA ARG A 191 -11.32 11.65 17.43
C ARG A 191 -11.31 13.00 16.72
N VAL A 192 -10.77 13.01 15.51
CA VAL A 192 -10.64 14.21 14.67
C VAL A 192 -11.99 14.71 14.15
N LEU A 193 -12.88 13.80 13.77
CA LEU A 193 -14.21 14.14 13.22
C LEU A 193 -15.22 14.52 14.32
N GLU A 194 -15.05 14.02 15.55
CA GLU A 194 -15.95 14.37 16.64
C GLU A 194 -15.77 15.80 17.17
N ASP A 195 -14.52 16.29 17.17
CA ASP A 195 -14.14 17.58 17.74
C ASP A 195 -13.02 18.22 16.91
N ARG A 196 -13.33 19.38 16.32
CA ARG A 196 -12.39 20.14 15.48
C ARG A 196 -11.15 20.61 16.24
N GLU A 197 -11.23 20.84 17.56
CA GLU A 197 -10.05 21.19 18.36
C GLU A 197 -9.02 20.05 18.44
N GLN A 198 -9.44 18.81 18.17
CA GLN A 198 -8.51 17.68 18.16
C GLN A 198 -7.53 17.76 17.00
N TRP A 199 -7.89 18.40 15.88
CA TRP A 199 -6.94 18.68 14.79
C TRP A 199 -5.74 19.45 15.33
N GLU A 200 -5.98 20.57 16.01
CA GLU A 200 -4.92 21.43 16.55
C GLU A 200 -4.10 20.72 17.62
N LYS A 201 -4.75 19.90 18.47
CA LYS A 201 -4.07 19.14 19.53
C LYS A 201 -3.17 18.03 18.97
N LEU A 202 -3.57 17.36 17.90
CA LEU A 202 -2.83 16.25 17.30
C LEU A 202 -1.65 16.71 16.42
N PHE A 203 -1.79 17.86 15.76
CA PHE A 203 -0.80 18.40 14.81
C PHE A 203 -0.05 19.61 15.37
N ARG A 204 0.18 19.67 16.70
CA ARG A 204 0.95 20.75 17.32
C ARG A 204 2.39 20.79 16.76
N PRO A 205 2.84 21.93 16.21
CA PRO A 205 4.16 22.03 15.58
C PRO A 205 5.31 22.10 16.59
N ASP A 206 5.02 22.51 17.83
CA ASP A 206 6.02 22.84 18.86
C ASP A 206 6.75 21.60 19.42
N GLY A 207 6.23 20.40 19.16
CA GLY A 207 6.83 19.15 19.62
C GLY A 207 7.97 18.69 18.73
N LEU A 208 9.06 18.19 19.34
CA LEU A 208 10.15 17.50 18.64
C LEU A 208 9.68 16.26 17.88
N SER A 209 8.60 15.62 18.35
CA SER A 209 7.98 14.45 17.73
C SER A 209 6.48 14.68 17.52
N PRO A 210 5.86 14.03 16.50
CA PRO A 210 4.41 14.06 16.35
C PRO A 210 3.71 13.44 17.57
N HIS A 211 2.45 13.80 17.78
CA HIS A 211 1.59 13.15 18.77
C HIS A 211 1.62 11.62 18.59
N GLN A 212 1.59 10.85 19.70
CA GLN A 212 1.73 9.39 19.66
C GLN A 212 0.74 8.72 18.70
N LEU A 213 -0.53 9.14 18.73
CA LEU A 213 -1.55 8.63 17.80
C LEU A 213 -1.18 8.90 16.32
N VAL A 214 -0.74 10.12 15.99
CA VAL A 214 -0.27 10.45 14.63
C VAL A 214 0.91 9.58 14.22
N SER A 215 1.86 9.36 15.13
CA SER A 215 3.01 8.48 14.92
C SER A 215 2.59 7.02 14.63
N LEU A 216 1.60 6.50 15.36
CA LEU A 216 1.07 5.14 15.15
C LEU A 216 0.36 5.01 13.80
N VAL A 217 -0.46 5.98 13.43
CA VAL A 217 -1.17 5.98 12.14
C VAL A 217 -0.17 6.12 10.99
N PHE A 218 0.85 6.97 11.14
CA PHE A 218 1.91 7.14 10.16
C PHE A 218 2.72 5.85 9.97
N GLN A 219 3.11 5.19 11.06
CA GLN A 219 3.78 3.88 10.99
C GLN A 219 2.87 2.83 10.33
N PHE A 220 1.59 2.78 10.67
CA PHE A 220 0.63 1.87 10.04
C PHE A 220 0.56 2.10 8.52
N ALA A 221 0.46 3.37 8.09
CA ALA A 221 0.37 3.72 6.69
C ALA A 221 1.63 3.31 5.91
N ILE A 222 2.81 3.51 6.49
CA ILE A 222 4.09 3.09 5.91
C ILE A 222 4.18 1.58 5.78
N VAL A 223 3.93 0.84 6.87
CA VAL A 223 4.12 -0.61 6.92
C VAL A 223 3.17 -1.32 5.95
N ASN A 224 1.94 -0.84 5.83
CA ASN A 224 0.91 -1.47 5.01
C ASN A 224 0.72 -0.83 3.63
N GLY A 225 1.51 0.19 3.28
CA GLY A 225 1.50 0.77 1.93
C GLY A 225 0.31 1.67 1.63
N TYR A 226 -0.30 2.31 2.63
CA TYR A 226 -1.35 3.31 2.44
C TYR A 226 -0.74 4.68 2.14
N PHE A 227 -0.38 4.89 0.88
CA PHE A 227 0.35 6.06 0.41
C PHE A 227 -0.40 7.38 0.65
N GLU A 228 -1.71 7.38 0.43
CA GLU A 228 -2.57 8.55 0.55
C GLU A 228 -2.66 9.02 2.00
N LEU A 229 -2.84 8.10 2.93
CA LEU A 229 -2.84 8.39 4.36
C LEU A 229 -1.46 8.86 4.85
N MET A 230 -0.38 8.23 4.39
CA MET A 230 0.98 8.67 4.71
C MET A 230 1.23 10.10 4.22
N SER A 231 0.88 10.40 2.96
CA SER A 231 1.08 11.72 2.35
C SER A 231 0.22 12.77 3.07
N PHE A 232 -1.04 12.44 3.36
CA PHE A 232 -1.96 13.28 4.12
C PHE A 232 -1.36 13.72 5.48
N LEU A 233 -0.77 12.77 6.21
CA LEU A 233 -0.15 13.04 7.51
C LEU A 233 1.17 13.82 7.36
N TRP A 234 1.99 13.47 6.36
CA TRP A 234 3.27 14.11 6.09
C TRP A 234 3.12 15.62 5.93
N ASP A 235 2.13 16.06 5.15
CA ASP A 235 1.91 17.47 4.83
C ASP A 235 1.35 18.28 6.01
N ARG A 236 1.02 17.64 7.14
CA ARG A 236 0.42 18.26 8.33
C ARG A 236 1.33 18.28 9.57
N ILE A 237 2.52 17.71 9.48
CA ILE A 237 3.52 17.73 10.54
C ILE A 237 4.69 18.64 10.17
N SER A 238 5.40 19.18 11.17
CA SER A 238 6.52 20.09 10.94
C SER A 238 7.72 19.36 10.31
N SER A 239 8.63 20.08 9.65
CA SER A 239 9.82 19.46 9.03
C SER A 239 10.69 18.69 10.03
N GLN A 240 10.78 19.16 11.28
CA GLN A 240 11.50 18.46 12.34
C GLN A 240 10.82 17.13 12.71
N GLN A 241 9.48 17.14 12.80
CA GLN A 241 8.69 15.94 13.04
C GLN A 241 8.76 14.96 11.87
N GLN A 242 8.74 15.46 10.62
CA GLN A 242 8.93 14.68 9.40
C GLN A 242 10.27 13.95 9.39
N GLU A 243 11.36 14.66 9.72
CA GLU A 243 12.70 14.08 9.82
C GLU A 243 12.72 12.97 10.87
N TYR A 244 12.24 13.26 12.08
CA TYR A 244 12.20 12.31 13.20
C TYR A 244 11.42 11.02 12.85
N ILE A 245 10.14 11.16 12.47
CA ILE A 245 9.26 10.01 12.23
C ILE A 245 9.66 9.24 10.97
N GLY A 246 10.15 9.96 9.94
CA GLY A 246 10.56 9.35 8.70
C GLY A 246 11.84 8.53 8.87
N PHE A 247 12.85 9.05 9.58
CA PHE A 247 14.06 8.26 9.89
C PHE A 247 13.78 7.06 10.78
N LEU A 248 12.92 7.22 11.78
CA LEU A 248 12.53 6.12 12.67
C LEU A 248 11.93 4.94 11.88
N ASN A 249 11.13 5.23 10.85
CA ASN A 249 10.47 4.22 10.04
C ASN A 249 11.29 3.76 8.82
N TRP A 250 12.31 4.53 8.39
CA TRP A 250 13.09 4.24 7.20
C TRP A 250 13.78 2.86 7.24
N LYS A 251 14.30 2.44 8.40
CA LYS A 251 14.89 1.09 8.56
C LYS A 251 13.87 -0.01 8.26
N LYS A 252 12.63 0.13 8.71
CA LYS A 252 11.54 -0.83 8.43
C LYS A 252 11.17 -0.84 6.95
N VAL A 253 11.12 0.34 6.32
CA VAL A 253 10.87 0.49 4.87
C VAL A 253 11.94 -0.23 4.05
N CYS A 254 13.22 -0.01 4.38
CA CYS A 254 14.33 -0.72 3.76
C CYS A 254 14.27 -2.23 4.02
N PHE A 255 13.83 -2.63 5.23
CA PHE A 255 13.76 -4.05 5.59
C PHE A 255 12.69 -4.81 4.79
N ASN A 256 11.51 -4.22 4.66
CA ASN A 256 10.38 -4.84 3.95
C ASN A 256 10.58 -4.71 2.44
N ALA A 257 10.90 -3.51 1.94
CA ALA A 257 11.10 -3.20 0.51
C ALA A 257 9.92 -3.65 -0.39
N GLU A 258 8.69 -3.46 0.11
CA GLU A 258 7.46 -3.92 -0.55
C GLU A 258 6.75 -2.80 -1.32
N HIS A 259 6.51 -1.66 -0.64
CA HIS A 259 5.65 -0.60 -1.14
C HIS A 259 6.46 0.47 -1.89
N ARG A 260 6.57 0.32 -3.22
CA ARG A 260 7.42 1.19 -4.08
C ARG A 260 7.11 2.68 -3.95
N GLU A 261 5.84 3.05 -3.90
CA GLU A 261 5.41 4.46 -3.79
C GLU A 261 5.84 5.06 -2.44
N VAL A 262 5.70 4.29 -1.34
CA VAL A 262 6.18 4.69 -0.01
C VAL A 262 7.69 4.83 0.02
N ILE A 263 8.44 3.86 -0.56
CA ILE A 263 9.91 3.93 -0.64
C ILE A 263 10.35 5.19 -1.38
N ARG A 264 9.78 5.43 -2.57
CA ARG A 264 10.16 6.56 -3.42
C ARG A 264 9.86 7.89 -2.75
N PHE A 265 8.68 8.02 -2.16
CA PHE A 265 8.26 9.23 -1.46
C PHE A 265 9.18 9.51 -0.26
N LEU A 266 9.33 8.56 0.65
CA LEU A 266 10.15 8.75 1.85
C LEU A 266 11.62 8.97 1.50
N CYS A 267 12.15 8.24 0.51
CA CYS A 267 13.51 8.44 0.04
C CYS A 267 13.73 9.88 -0.44
N THR A 268 12.82 10.38 -1.28
CA THR A 268 12.93 11.73 -1.86
C THR A 268 12.81 12.80 -0.78
N ARG A 269 11.80 12.69 0.07
CA ARG A 269 11.54 13.66 1.14
C ARG A 269 12.63 13.65 2.21
N LEU A 270 13.06 12.49 2.68
CA LEU A 270 14.13 12.40 3.68
C LEU A 270 15.48 12.83 3.11
N CYS A 271 15.78 12.54 1.83
CA CYS A 271 16.99 13.08 1.20
C CYS A 271 16.98 14.61 1.15
N SER A 272 15.82 15.21 0.91
CA SER A 272 15.70 16.67 0.89
C SER A 272 15.88 17.32 2.27
N LEU A 273 15.53 16.59 3.35
CA LEU A 273 15.73 17.05 4.73
C LEU A 273 17.16 16.82 5.20
N ASN A 274 17.68 15.60 5.03
CA ASN A 274 18.99 15.19 5.53
C ASN A 274 19.56 13.99 4.75
N SER A 275 20.19 14.27 3.63
CA SER A 275 20.77 13.26 2.73
C SER A 275 21.86 12.42 3.39
N VAL A 276 22.71 13.03 4.22
CA VAL A 276 23.82 12.34 4.92
C VAL A 276 23.29 11.37 5.97
N GLY A 277 22.30 11.80 6.77
CA GLY A 277 21.62 10.96 7.75
C GLY A 277 20.95 9.76 7.08
N LEU A 278 20.26 10.00 5.96
CA LEU A 278 19.61 8.93 5.18
C LEU A 278 20.62 7.94 4.62
N ALA A 279 21.70 8.40 4.00
CA ALA A 279 22.74 7.53 3.48
C ALA A 279 23.36 6.66 4.58
N ARG A 280 23.61 7.21 5.77
CA ARG A 280 24.15 6.46 6.92
C ARG A 280 23.19 5.38 7.40
N ILE A 281 21.92 5.71 7.65
CA ILE A 281 20.92 4.74 8.14
C ILE A 281 20.64 3.67 7.09
N THR A 282 20.56 4.07 5.82
CA THR A 282 20.42 3.15 4.69
C THR A 282 21.60 2.21 4.65
N TRP A 283 22.84 2.72 4.73
CA TRP A 283 24.04 1.90 4.77
C TRP A 283 24.00 0.85 5.87
N THR A 284 23.70 1.22 7.12
CA THR A 284 23.60 0.25 8.22
C THR A 284 22.53 -0.81 7.93
N SER A 285 21.34 -0.39 7.50
CA SER A 285 20.23 -1.30 7.23
C SER A 285 20.48 -2.22 6.02
N PHE A 286 21.27 -1.72 5.07
CA PHE A 286 21.57 -2.36 3.81
C PHE A 286 22.77 -3.32 3.93
N TYR A 287 23.86 -2.87 4.55
CA TYR A 287 25.07 -3.65 4.79
C TYR A 287 24.74 -4.91 5.60
N ASP A 288 23.99 -4.76 6.70
CA ASP A 288 23.55 -5.89 7.55
C ASP A 288 22.77 -6.95 6.75
N LYS A 289 22.04 -6.56 5.70
CA LYS A 289 21.24 -7.48 4.88
C LYS A 289 22.00 -8.07 3.72
N VAL A 290 22.72 -7.25 2.97
CA VAL A 290 23.33 -7.64 1.70
C VAL A 290 24.65 -8.35 1.95
N TYR A 291 25.47 -7.86 2.88
CA TYR A 291 26.78 -8.44 3.16
C TYR A 291 26.64 -9.83 3.79
N HIS A 292 25.88 -9.94 4.89
CA HIS A 292 25.69 -11.22 5.59
C HIS A 292 24.95 -12.29 4.77
N THR A 293 24.04 -11.89 3.88
CA THR A 293 23.30 -12.88 3.05
C THR A 293 24.10 -13.31 1.82
N LEU A 294 25.02 -12.47 1.31
CA LEU A 294 25.82 -12.77 0.12
C LEU A 294 27.12 -13.52 0.43
N GLU A 295 27.78 -13.23 1.56
CA GLU A 295 29.00 -13.95 1.98
C GLU A 295 28.73 -15.39 2.46
N ASP A 296 27.52 -15.69 2.92
CA ASP A 296 27.20 -17.03 3.41
C ASP A 296 26.98 -18.00 2.24
N ASP A 297 28.05 -18.58 1.71
CA ASP A 297 28.03 -19.59 0.65
C ASP A 297 27.26 -20.87 1.04
N SER A 298 27.03 -21.09 2.33
CA SER A 298 26.21 -22.18 2.87
C SER A 298 24.72 -21.84 3.03
N GLY A 299 24.36 -20.58 2.76
CA GLY A 299 23.03 -20.01 3.01
C GLY A 299 21.94 -20.50 2.07
N ASN A 300 20.71 -20.56 2.59
CA ASN A 300 19.50 -20.95 1.85
C ASN A 300 19.30 -20.09 0.58
N ASN A 301 19.35 -20.70 -0.60
CA ASN A 301 19.15 -20.06 -1.91
C ASN A 301 17.86 -19.22 -2.00
N VAL A 302 16.82 -19.56 -1.23
CA VAL A 302 15.58 -18.78 -1.17
C VAL A 302 15.80 -17.41 -0.50
N LEU A 303 16.59 -17.37 0.58
CA LEU A 303 16.92 -16.11 1.28
C LEU A 303 17.80 -15.21 0.42
N LYS A 304 18.77 -15.78 -0.30
CA LYS A 304 19.60 -15.05 -1.27
C LYS A 304 18.75 -14.41 -2.37
N THR A 305 17.83 -15.18 -2.95
CA THR A 305 16.92 -14.70 -4.00
C THR A 305 16.00 -13.57 -3.52
N GLU A 306 15.45 -13.69 -2.31
CA GLU A 306 14.58 -12.65 -1.73
C GLU A 306 15.37 -11.38 -1.39
N SER A 307 16.59 -11.51 -0.85
CA SER A 307 17.46 -10.36 -0.59
C SER A 307 17.84 -9.63 -1.88
N ILE A 308 18.14 -10.34 -2.98
CA ILE A 308 18.38 -9.75 -4.31
C ILE A 308 17.13 -9.03 -4.82
N ARG A 309 15.94 -9.61 -4.63
CA ARG A 309 14.66 -8.98 -5.04
C ARG A 309 14.42 -7.67 -4.30
N LYS A 310 14.64 -7.65 -2.98
CA LYS A 310 14.51 -6.45 -2.15
C LYS A 310 15.53 -5.40 -2.53
N LEU A 311 16.78 -5.81 -2.75
CA LEU A 311 17.85 -4.95 -3.24
C LEU A 311 17.46 -4.23 -4.53
N LYS A 312 17.03 -4.99 -5.54
CA LYS A 312 16.59 -4.43 -6.81
C LYS A 312 15.43 -3.43 -6.61
N CYS A 313 14.44 -3.79 -5.81
CA CYS A 313 13.31 -2.91 -5.48
C CYS A 313 13.77 -1.58 -4.87
N LEU A 314 14.72 -1.61 -3.93
CA LEU A 314 15.26 -0.41 -3.30
C LEU A 314 16.04 0.45 -4.29
N LEU A 315 16.98 -0.14 -5.04
CA LEU A 315 17.79 0.57 -6.03
C LEU A 315 16.92 1.24 -7.10
N ASP A 316 15.89 0.56 -7.58
CA ASP A 316 14.95 1.06 -8.59
C ASP A 316 14.13 2.27 -8.08
N ASN A 317 13.95 2.41 -6.76
CA ASN A 317 13.09 3.45 -6.16
C ASN A 317 13.81 4.49 -5.31
N TRP A 318 15.11 4.35 -5.08
CA TRP A 318 15.92 5.40 -4.46
C TRP A 318 16.10 6.59 -5.40
N CYS A 319 16.13 7.79 -4.80
CA CYS A 319 16.51 9.00 -5.53
C CYS A 319 17.99 8.94 -5.96
N THR A 320 18.35 9.75 -6.96
CA THR A 320 19.70 9.81 -7.50
C THR A 320 20.74 10.11 -6.43
N SER A 321 20.46 11.04 -5.51
CA SER A 321 21.37 11.40 -4.41
C SER A 321 21.69 10.22 -3.49
N LEU A 322 20.67 9.47 -3.05
CA LEU A 322 20.89 8.31 -2.19
C LEU A 322 21.60 7.19 -2.96
N ARG A 323 21.19 6.95 -4.20
CA ARG A 323 21.81 5.93 -5.06
C ARG A 323 23.31 6.20 -5.24
N SER A 324 23.69 7.43 -5.59
CA SER A 324 25.09 7.82 -5.74
C SER A 324 25.88 7.67 -4.43
N ALA A 325 25.31 8.10 -3.30
CA ALA A 325 25.97 7.98 -1.99
C ALA A 325 26.15 6.52 -1.52
N MET A 326 25.23 5.63 -1.90
CA MET A 326 25.33 4.20 -1.59
C MET A 326 26.36 3.49 -2.47
N LEU A 327 26.41 3.83 -3.77
CA LEU A 327 27.34 3.23 -4.73
C LEU A 327 28.78 3.77 -4.60
N SER A 328 28.97 4.97 -4.04
CA SER A 328 30.30 5.53 -3.80
C SER A 328 31.05 4.89 -2.64
N LYS A 329 30.42 3.98 -1.89
CA LYS A 329 31.08 3.27 -0.79
C LYS A 329 31.85 2.06 -1.31
N GLU A 330 33.08 1.88 -0.82
CA GLU A 330 34.09 0.96 -1.35
C GLU A 330 33.64 -0.51 -1.48
N ASN A 331 32.64 -0.94 -0.71
CA ASN A 331 32.20 -2.35 -0.66
C ASN A 331 31.10 -2.73 -1.68
N PHE A 332 30.76 -1.84 -2.62
CA PHE A 332 29.66 -2.06 -3.58
C PHE A 332 30.12 -2.35 -5.03
N ARG A 333 31.44 -2.53 -5.24
CA ARG A 333 32.01 -2.81 -6.57
C ARG A 333 31.53 -4.13 -7.15
#